data_AF-A0A2G6K8X2-F1
#
_entry.id   AF-A0A2G6K8X2-F1
#
_cell.length_a   1.000
_cell.length_b   1.000
_cell.length_c   1.000
_cell.angle_alpha   90.00
_cell.angle_beta   90.00
_cell.angle_gamma   90.00
#
_symmetry.space_group_name_H-M   'P 1'
#
loop_
_entity.id
_entity.type
_entity.pdbx_description
1 polymer ?
#
loop_
_entity_poly.entity_id
_entity_poly.type
_entity_poly.pdbx_seq_one_letter_code
_entity_poly.pdbx_strand_id
1 'polypeptide(L)'
;MEQFQVTYTVEAVRQTYAPNFNLIERFWKLAKEKLVNNTYYKKYKTVRTHVFQFLNHVDEYVEELKTLLVEKFQSIPVKTI
;
A
#
# COMPACT_ATOMS: atom_id res chain seq x y z
N MET A 1 -25.29 18.41 -27.47
CA MET A 1 -24.87 17.38 -26.50
C MET A 1 -23.58 17.87 -25.88
N GLU A 2 -23.65 18.30 -24.62
CA GLU A 2 -22.52 18.89 -23.90
C GLU A 2 -21.60 17.76 -23.42
N GLN A 3 -20.34 17.77 -23.82
CA GLN A 3 -19.34 16.83 -23.31
C GLN A 3 -18.89 17.29 -21.93
N PHE A 4 -19.35 16.60 -20.88
CA PHE A 4 -18.82 16.77 -19.54
C PHE A 4 -17.40 16.19 -19.48
N GLN A 5 -16.39 17.07 -19.35
CA GLN A 5 -15.03 16.70 -18.97
C GLN A 5 -15.02 16.56 -17.44
N VAL A 6 -14.93 15.33 -16.92
CA VAL A 6 -14.75 15.10 -15.48
C VAL A 6 -13.27 15.35 -15.16
N THR A 7 -12.97 16.53 -14.64
CA THR A 7 -11.63 16.86 -14.14
C THR A 7 -11.48 16.26 -12.74
N TYR A 8 -10.64 15.23 -12.59
CA TYR A 8 -10.31 14.67 -11.28
C TYR A 8 -9.21 15.54 -10.63
N THR A 9 -9.59 16.43 -9.72
CA THR A 9 -8.62 17.06 -8.81
C THR A 9 -8.23 16.05 -7.75
N VAL A 10 -7.06 15.44 -7.89
CA VAL A 10 -6.46 14.61 -6.84
C VAL A 10 -5.91 15.55 -5.78
N GLU A 11 -6.73 15.92 -4.80
CA GLU A 11 -6.26 16.64 -3.62
C GLU A 11 -5.41 15.69 -2.77
N ALA A 12 -4.09 15.81 -2.90
CA ALA A 12 -3.15 15.05 -2.11
C ALA A 12 -3.11 15.57 -0.67
N VAL A 13 -4.06 15.13 0.17
CA VAL A 13 -3.96 15.27 1.63
C VAL A 13 -2.91 14.26 2.13
N ARG A 14 -1.63 14.57 1.92
CA ARG A 14 -0.52 13.83 2.52
C ARG A 14 -0.16 14.53 3.83
N GLN A 15 -0.75 14.11 4.94
CA GLN A 15 -0.17 14.43 6.25
C GLN A 15 1.26 13.88 6.26
N THR A 16 2.24 14.78 6.39
CA THR A 16 3.62 14.62 5.92
C THR A 16 4.31 13.35 6.42
N TYR A 17 3.91 12.81 7.58
CA TYR A 17 4.31 11.49 8.07
C TYR A 17 3.22 10.92 9.00
N ALA A 18 2.22 10.26 8.43
CA ALA A 18 1.28 9.45 9.19
C ALA A 18 1.60 7.95 8.99
N PRO A 19 2.57 7.36 9.73
CA PRO A 19 2.98 5.96 9.55
C PRO A 19 1.85 4.95 9.82
N ASN A 20 0.81 5.39 10.53
CA ASN A 20 -0.40 4.60 10.77
C ASN A 20 -1.48 4.76 9.68
N PHE A 21 -1.37 5.79 8.84
CA PHE A 21 -2.31 6.06 7.74
C PHE A 21 -1.76 5.61 6.37
N ASN A 22 -0.47 5.27 6.32
CA ASN A 22 0.20 4.95 5.07
C ASN A 22 0.16 3.43 4.78
N LEU A 23 -1.02 2.95 4.36
CA LEU A 23 -1.26 1.54 4.01
C LEU A 23 -0.29 1.05 2.92
N ILE A 24 0.10 1.92 1.97
CA ILE A 24 1.00 1.54 0.90
C ILE A 24 2.40 1.22 1.41
N GLU A 25 2.95 1.96 2.39
CA GLU A 25 4.26 1.65 3.00
C GLU A 25 4.25 0.30 3.72
N ARG A 26 3.12 -0.06 4.33
CA ARG A 26 2.96 -1.34 5.02
C ARG A 26 2.91 -2.51 4.04
N PHE A 27 2.22 -2.31 2.93
CA PHE A 27 2.28 -3.23 1.80
C PHE A 27 3.71 -3.33 1.23
N TRP A 28 4.41 -2.22 1.06
CA TRP A 28 5.81 -2.19 0.62
C TRP A 28 6.73 -2.96 1.56
N LYS A 29 6.49 -2.95 2.87
CA LYS A 29 7.25 -3.76 3.83
C LYS A 29 7.13 -5.25 3.51
N LEU A 30 5.90 -5.75 3.31
CA LEU A 30 5.67 -7.14 2.91
C LEU A 30 6.34 -7.45 1.56
N ALA A 31 6.13 -6.59 0.56
CA ALA A 31 6.72 -6.77 -0.76
C ALA A 31 8.25 -6.83 -0.70
N LYS A 32 8.90 -5.99 0.12
CA LYS A 32 10.34 -6.00 0.34
C LYS A 32 10.79 -7.31 1.00
N GLU A 33 10.04 -7.80 1.99
CA GLU A 33 10.33 -9.07 2.66
C GLU A 33 10.23 -10.27 1.69
N LYS A 34 9.25 -10.30 0.80
CA LYS A 34 9.07 -11.43 -0.15
C LYS A 34 9.95 -11.33 -1.38
N LEU A 35 10.19 -10.12 -1.91
CA LEU A 35 10.87 -9.94 -3.20
C LEU A 35 12.36 -9.62 -3.05
N VAL A 36 12.76 -8.88 -2.02
CA VAL A 36 14.10 -8.27 -1.93
C VAL A 36 14.93 -8.89 -0.81
N ASN A 37 14.31 -9.38 0.26
CA ASN A 37 15.04 -9.94 1.38
C ASN A 37 15.88 -11.14 0.94
N ASN A 38 17.17 -11.09 1.25
CA ASN A 38 18.16 -12.12 0.92
C ASN A 38 18.20 -12.55 -0.58
N THR A 39 17.69 -11.72 -1.49
CA THR A 39 17.57 -12.08 -2.91
C THR A 39 18.24 -11.05 -3.79
N TYR A 40 19.20 -11.49 -4.60
CA TYR A 40 19.87 -10.65 -5.59
C TYR A 40 19.44 -11.04 -7.01
N TYR A 41 18.96 -10.05 -7.77
CA TYR A 41 18.59 -10.25 -9.17
C TYR A 41 19.61 -9.60 -10.11
N LYS A 42 20.23 -10.40 -10.96
CA LYS A 42 21.21 -9.94 -11.96
C LYS A 42 20.59 -9.12 -13.10
N LYS A 43 19.30 -9.35 -13.41
CA LYS A 43 18.60 -8.73 -14.55
C LYS A 43 17.32 -8.08 -14.10
N TYR A 44 17.05 -6.87 -14.60
CA TYR A 44 15.80 -6.14 -14.36
C TYR A 44 14.56 -6.95 -14.76
N LYS A 45 14.61 -7.64 -15.91
CA LYS A 45 13.49 -8.47 -16.40
C LYS A 45 13.07 -9.54 -15.37
N THR A 46 14.04 -10.11 -14.64
CA THR A 46 13.79 -11.10 -13.60
C THR A 46 13.04 -10.48 -12.42
N VAL A 47 13.48 -9.32 -11.94
CA VAL A 47 12.77 -8.56 -10.88
C VAL A 47 11.33 -8.29 -11.32
N ARG A 48 11.15 -7.76 -12.54
CA ARG A 48 9.83 -7.43 -13.08
C ARG A 48 8.91 -8.66 -13.07
N THR A 49 9.38 -9.81 -13.54
CA THR A 49 8.59 -11.05 -13.52
C THR A 49 8.20 -11.45 -12.11
N HIS A 50 9.12 -11.42 -11.14
CA HIS A 50 8.81 -11.79 -9.75
C HIS A 50 7.84 -10.80 -9.10
N VAL A 51 7.94 -9.51 -9.39
CA VAL A 51 6.98 -8.51 -8.92
C VAL A 51 5.58 -8.82 -9.48
N PHE A 52 5.45 -9.12 -10.78
CA PHE A 52 4.16 -9.49 -11.35
C PHE A 52 3.60 -10.79 -10.75
N GLN A 53 4.45 -11.80 -10.54
CA GLN A 53 4.04 -13.03 -9.88
C GLN A 53 3.55 -12.75 -8.46
N PHE A 54 4.31 -12.01 -7.65
CA PHE A 54 3.91 -11.61 -6.31
C PHE A 54 2.56 -10.89 -6.28
N LEU A 55 2.32 -9.95 -7.21
CA LEU A 55 1.05 -9.22 -7.29
C LEU A 55 -0.12 -10.09 -7.75
N ASN A 56 0.12 -11.08 -8.63
CA ASN A 56 -0.91 -12.02 -9.07
C ASN A 56 -1.28 -13.06 -8.00
N HIS A 57 -0.38 -13.31 -7.05
CA HIS A 57 -0.53 -14.25 -5.93
C HIS A 57 -0.66 -13.51 -4.58
N VAL A 58 -1.15 -12.27 -4.60
CA VAL A 58 -1.24 -11.44 -3.38
C VAL A 58 -2.27 -12.00 -2.39
N ASP A 59 -3.24 -12.76 -2.89
CA ASP A 59 -4.27 -13.47 -2.13
C ASP A 59 -3.68 -14.50 -1.16
N GLU A 60 -2.54 -15.10 -1.50
CA GLU A 60 -1.82 -16.04 -0.62
C GLU A 60 -1.29 -15.36 0.65
N TYR A 61 -1.11 -14.04 0.64
CA TYR A 61 -0.59 -13.26 1.77
C TYR A 61 -1.68 -12.51 2.54
N VAL A 62 -2.96 -12.81 2.32
CA VAL A 62 -4.08 -12.07 2.92
C VAL A 62 -4.02 -12.06 4.45
N GLU A 63 -3.64 -13.15 5.11
CA GLU A 63 -3.54 -13.19 6.57
C GLU A 63 -2.39 -12.32 7.12
N GLU A 64 -1.27 -12.27 6.40
CA GLU A 64 -0.13 -11.41 6.72
C GLU A 64 -0.45 -9.94 6.43
N LEU A 65 -1.18 -9.67 5.34
CA LEU A 65 -1.69 -8.35 5.01
C LEU A 65 -2.71 -7.85 6.03
N LYS A 66 -3.61 -8.70 6.52
CA LYS A 66 -4.59 -8.31 7.56
C LYS A 66 -3.90 -7.81 8.83
N THR A 67 -2.79 -8.42 9.23
CA THR A 67 -2.03 -7.97 10.42
C THR A 67 -1.25 -6.68 10.16
N LEU A 68 -0.73 -6.48 8.95
CA LEU A 68 -0.01 -5.26 8.57
C LEU A 68 -0.95 -4.08 8.34
N LEU A 69 -2.11 -4.31 7.71
CA LEU A 69 -3.10 -3.28 7.34
C LEU A 69 -4.08 -2.96 8.49
N VAL A 70 -3.77 -3.34 9.74
CA VAL A 70 -4.56 -2.89 10.90
C VAL A 70 -4.36 -1.39 11.11
N GLU A 71 -5.45 -0.65 10.90
CA GLU A 71 -5.51 0.78 11.19
C GLU A 71 -5.63 0.98 12.71
N LYS A 72 -4.56 1.49 13.32
CA LYS A 72 -4.58 1.90 14.73
C LYS A 72 -5.13 3.32 14.86
N PHE A 73 -6.40 3.51 14.54
CA PHE A 73 -7.05 4.80 14.75
C PHE A 73 -7.28 5.02 16.24
N GLN A 74 -6.81 6.17 16.75
CA GLN A 74 -7.21 6.63 18.07
C GLN A 74 -8.58 7.29 17.95
N SER A 75 -9.61 6.69 18.54
CA SER A 75 -10.91 7.35 18.69
C SER A 75 -10.76 8.48 19.73
N ILE A 76 -10.88 9.72 19.28
CA ILE A 76 -10.86 10.88 20.17
C ILE A 76 -12.26 10.96 20.83
N PRO A 77 -12.39 10.88 22.16
CA PRO A 77 -13.68 11.04 22.81
C PRO A 77 -14.19 12.47 22.55
N VAL A 78 -15.39 12.58 21.98
CA VAL A 78 -16.07 13.87 21.84
C VAL A 78 -16.39 14.37 23.25
N LYS A 79 -15.81 15.50 23.62
CA LYS A 79 -16.10 16.15 24.90
C LYS A 79 -17.48 16.80 24.77
N THR A 80 -18.52 16.15 25.27
CA THR A 80 -19.84 16.77 25.41
C THR A 80 -19.71 17.91 26.42
N ILE A 81 -20.03 19.11 25.97
CA ILE A 81 -20.03 20.36 26.75
C ILE A 81 -21.30 20.40 27.60
#